data_AF-A0A133MYU7-F1
#
_entry.id   AF-A0A133MYU7-F1
#
_cell.length_a   1.000
_cell.length_b   1.000
_cell.length_c   1.000
_cell.angle_alpha   90.00
_cell.angle_beta   90.00
_cell.angle_gamma   90.00
#
_symmetry.space_group_name_H-M   'P 1'
#
loop_
_entity.id
_entity.type
_entity.pdbx_description
1 polymer ?
#
loop_
_entity_poly.entity_id
_entity_poly.type
_entity_poly.pdbx_seq_one_letter_code
_entity_poly.pdbx_strand_id
1 'polypeptide(L)'
;MYILELNQNGEATELALFDTIEEGREFIKKTNCYEITEEDGFVYEYINPEKLDDYLELEYNGNIIPMTKFMFTEQGKAEIFWKEIPNLSEKGNGIVDSSTRVDAYVIANKDVKTYIEAREKSYNEVKKYLEEKGYDVDRAYFGSEDGEAIVYRKNEKDDWHFLTHMDPSFFEDKTPQEIIEEINEDLN
;
A
#
# COMPACT_ATOMS: atom_id res chain seq x y z
N MET A 1 14.94 -2.64 9.58
CA MET A 1 14.34 -2.51 10.94
C MET A 1 12.84 -2.71 10.80
N TYR A 2 12.14 -2.98 11.89
CA TYR A 2 10.71 -3.30 11.88
C TYR A 2 9.97 -2.46 12.92
N ILE A 3 8.97 -1.72 12.46
CA ILE A 3 8.01 -1.04 13.33
C ILE A 3 6.97 -2.07 13.77
N LEU A 4 6.77 -2.17 15.07
CA LEU A 4 5.63 -2.84 15.68
C LEU A 4 4.42 -1.90 15.57
N GLU A 5 3.46 -2.28 14.73
CA GLU A 5 2.15 -1.64 14.68
C GLU A 5 1.07 -2.56 15.26
N LEU A 6 0.20 -1.98 16.10
CA LEU A 6 -1.07 -2.59 16.48
C LEU A 6 -2.17 -1.94 15.64
N ASN A 7 -2.96 -2.75 14.94
CA ASN A 7 -4.06 -2.26 14.11
C ASN A 7 -5.38 -2.89 14.56
N GLN A 8 -6.39 -2.08 14.81
CA GLN A 8 -7.74 -2.55 15.09
C GLN A 8 -8.72 -1.79 14.21
N ASN A 9 -9.35 -2.49 13.25
CA ASN A 9 -10.30 -1.93 12.29
C ASN A 9 -9.77 -0.69 11.52
N GLY A 10 -8.51 -0.74 11.12
CA GLY A 10 -7.86 0.34 10.38
C GLY A 10 -7.30 1.46 11.27
N GLU A 11 -7.58 1.44 12.58
CA GLU A 11 -6.95 2.34 13.55
C GLU A 11 -5.60 1.76 13.97
N ALA A 12 -4.53 2.36 13.46
CA ALA A 12 -3.16 1.93 13.64
C ALA A 12 -2.44 2.72 14.73
N THR A 13 -1.74 2.02 15.61
CA THR A 13 -0.82 2.60 16.59
C THR A 13 0.56 1.96 16.45
N GLU A 14 1.55 2.75 16.04
CA GLU A 14 2.96 2.37 16.02
C GLU A 14 3.55 2.50 17.43
N LEU A 15 4.16 1.42 17.94
CA LEU A 15 4.65 1.35 19.32
C LEU A 15 6.16 1.51 19.44
N ALA A 16 6.91 0.77 18.62
CA ALA A 16 8.34 0.61 18.79
C ALA A 16 9.01 0.19 17.48
N LEU A 17 10.32 0.38 17.43
CA LEU A 17 11.19 -0.01 16.32
C LEU A 17 12.21 -1.03 16.82
N PHE A 18 12.36 -2.14 16.10
CA PHE A 18 13.29 -3.23 16.40
C PHE A 18 14.22 -3.52 15.22
N ASP A 19 15.38 -4.11 15.48
CA ASP A 19 16.30 -4.50 14.40
C ASP A 19 15.76 -5.72 13.65
N THR A 20 15.10 -6.64 14.38
CA THR A 20 14.49 -7.87 13.85
C THR A 20 13.05 -8.06 14.33
N ILE A 21 12.27 -8.85 13.59
CA ILE A 21 10.91 -9.26 14.01
C ILE A 21 10.98 -10.09 15.29
N GLU A 22 11.99 -10.93 15.44
CA GLU A 22 12.20 -11.77 16.61
C GLU A 22 12.37 -10.96 17.89
N GLU A 23 13.13 -9.86 17.86
CA GLU A 23 13.25 -8.94 18.98
C GLU A 23 11.90 -8.32 19.37
N GLY A 24 11.12 -7.90 18.38
CA GLY A 24 9.79 -7.36 18.60
C GLY A 24 8.82 -8.41 19.18
N ARG A 25 8.91 -9.66 18.73
CA ARG A 25 8.13 -10.78 19.28
C ARG A 25 8.50 -11.07 20.73
N GLU A 26 9.80 -11.09 21.06
CA GLU A 26 10.24 -11.25 22.45
C GLU A 26 9.81 -10.07 23.33
N PHE A 27 9.74 -8.86 22.77
CA PHE A 27 9.17 -7.70 23.45
C PHE A 27 7.68 -7.88 23.74
N ILE A 28 6.87 -8.21 22.75
CA ILE A 28 5.41 -8.31 22.93
C ILE A 28 4.99 -9.53 23.75
N LYS A 29 5.76 -10.62 23.76
CA LYS A 29 5.54 -11.79 24.64
C LYS A 29 5.64 -11.48 26.14
N LYS A 30 6.21 -10.32 26.52
CA LYS A 30 6.13 -9.83 27.91
C LYS A 30 4.70 -9.48 28.31
N THR A 31 3.83 -9.28 27.32
CA THR A 31 2.38 -9.18 27.53
C THR A 31 1.77 -10.58 27.59
N ASN A 32 0.80 -10.79 28.49
CA ASN A 32 0.03 -12.04 28.55
C ASN A 32 -1.12 -12.08 27.51
N CYS A 33 -1.13 -11.15 26.56
CA CYS A 33 -2.19 -10.96 25.57
C CYS A 33 -1.75 -11.23 24.13
N TYR A 34 -0.49 -11.57 23.89
CA TYR A 34 0.01 -11.91 22.55
C TYR A 34 -0.45 -13.31 22.10
N GLU A 35 -0.94 -13.39 20.87
CA GLU A 35 -1.40 -14.62 20.22
C GLU A 35 -0.81 -14.72 18.80
N ILE A 36 -0.45 -15.92 18.37
CA ILE A 36 0.08 -16.20 17.02
C ILE A 36 -0.66 -17.41 16.44
N THR A 37 -1.09 -17.32 15.19
CA THR A 37 -1.74 -18.40 14.44
C THR A 37 -1.07 -18.56 13.08
N GLU A 38 -1.04 -19.79 12.58
CA GLU A 38 -0.52 -20.11 11.26
C GLU A 38 -1.64 -20.76 10.44
N GLU A 39 -2.04 -20.10 9.35
CA GLU A 39 -3.14 -20.53 8.48
C GLU A 39 -2.69 -20.39 7.02
N ASP A 40 -2.86 -21.45 6.23
CA ASP A 40 -2.48 -21.50 4.80
C ASP A 40 -1.03 -21.05 4.50
N GLY A 41 -0.10 -21.25 5.44
CA GLY A 41 1.31 -20.85 5.32
C GLY A 41 1.57 -19.38 5.64
N PHE A 42 0.56 -18.64 6.08
CA PHE A 42 0.67 -17.28 6.58
C PHE A 42 0.66 -17.25 8.10
N VAL A 43 1.46 -16.35 8.66
CA VAL A 43 1.55 -16.11 10.10
C VAL A 43 0.74 -14.87 10.42
N TYR A 44 -0.22 -15.03 11.32
CA TYR A 44 -1.03 -13.94 11.84
C TYR A 44 -0.73 -13.75 13.32
N GLU A 45 -0.51 -12.50 13.71
CA GLU A 45 -0.11 -12.12 15.06
C GLU A 45 -1.11 -11.12 15.62
N TYR A 46 -1.45 -11.27 16.90
CA TYR A 46 -2.50 -10.48 17.52
C TYR A 46 -2.16 -10.09 18.96
N ILE A 47 -2.73 -8.98 19.39
CA ILE A 47 -2.97 -8.67 20.79
C ILE A 47 -4.44 -8.88 21.11
N ASN A 48 -4.72 -9.51 22.24
CA ASN A 48 -6.06 -9.62 22.81
C ASN A 48 -6.23 -8.58 23.94
N PRO A 49 -6.83 -7.40 23.66
CA PRO A 49 -6.99 -6.33 24.65
C PRO A 49 -7.77 -6.75 25.90
N GLU A 50 -8.63 -7.78 25.81
CA GLU A 50 -9.40 -8.28 26.96
C GLU A 50 -8.53 -8.95 28.02
N LYS A 51 -7.34 -9.44 27.63
CA LYS A 51 -6.35 -10.03 28.54
C LYS A 51 -5.35 -9.01 29.08
N LEU A 52 -5.42 -7.76 28.62
CA LEU A 52 -4.50 -6.70 29.02
C LEU A 52 -5.01 -6.01 30.29
N ASP A 53 -4.08 -5.73 31.20
CA ASP A 53 -4.37 -4.89 32.37
C ASP A 53 -4.75 -3.47 31.95
N ASP A 54 -5.44 -2.74 32.82
CA ASP A 54 -5.82 -1.34 32.59
C ASP A 54 -4.60 -0.47 32.25
N TYR A 55 -3.43 -0.80 32.81
CA TYR A 55 -2.14 -0.17 32.53
C TYR A 55 -1.00 -1.16 32.75
N LEU A 56 -0.05 -1.18 31.83
CA LEU A 56 1.14 -2.02 31.83
C LEU A 56 2.35 -1.20 31.35
N GLU A 57 3.51 -1.44 31.93
CA GLU A 57 4.77 -0.89 31.45
C GLU A 57 5.64 -2.00 30.88
N LEU A 58 6.05 -1.84 29.62
CA LEU A 58 6.94 -2.77 28.96
C LEU A 58 8.34 -2.15 28.88
N GLU A 59 9.31 -2.79 29.53
CA GLU A 59 10.71 -2.32 29.50
C GLU A 59 11.51 -3.02 28.39
N TYR A 60 12.28 -2.25 27.62
CA TYR A 60 13.24 -2.76 26.63
C TYR A 60 14.45 -1.82 26.51
N ASN A 61 15.66 -2.36 26.70
CA ASN A 61 16.92 -1.60 26.65
C ASN A 61 16.90 -0.30 27.50
N GLY A 62 16.26 -0.35 28.67
CA GLY A 62 16.13 0.81 29.58
C GLY A 62 15.07 1.84 29.17
N ASN A 63 14.34 1.62 28.07
CA ASN A 63 13.17 2.40 27.69
C ASN A 63 11.91 1.73 28.25
N ILE A 64 10.90 2.54 28.60
CA ILE A 64 9.61 2.08 29.09
C ILE A 64 8.53 2.52 28.11
N ILE A 65 7.72 1.57 27.65
CA ILE A 65 6.54 1.82 26.83
C ILE A 65 5.30 1.60 27.69
N PRO A 66 4.49 2.65 27.95
CA PRO A 66 3.20 2.48 28.60
C PRO A 66 2.21 1.88 27.60
N MET A 67 1.54 0.81 28.01
CA MET A 67 0.47 0.17 27.26
C MET A 67 -0.79 0.13 28.11
N THR A 68 -1.95 0.37 27.51
CA THR A 68 -3.22 0.41 28.21
C THR A 68 -4.31 -0.19 27.35
N LYS A 69 -5.23 -0.95 27.95
CA LYS A 69 -6.39 -1.48 27.22
C LYS A 69 -7.25 -0.39 26.55
N PHE A 70 -7.15 0.86 27.02
CA PHE A 70 -7.92 1.99 26.50
C PHE A 70 -7.35 2.60 25.21
N MET A 71 -6.21 2.10 24.71
CA MET A 71 -5.71 2.49 23.39
C MET A 71 -6.41 1.76 22.23
N PHE A 72 -7.16 0.70 22.55
CA PHE A 72 -7.94 -0.08 21.60
C PHE A 72 -9.34 0.51 21.45
N THR A 73 -9.89 0.43 20.24
CA THR A 73 -11.11 1.15 19.85
C THR A 73 -12.37 0.33 20.09
N GLU A 74 -12.26 -0.99 20.20
CA GLU A 74 -13.40 -1.88 20.36
C GLU A 74 -13.04 -3.25 20.99
N GLN A 75 -14.06 -4.09 21.16
CA GLN A 75 -13.91 -5.49 21.56
C GLN A 75 -13.33 -6.32 20.42
N GLY A 76 -12.56 -7.35 20.74
CA GLY A 76 -11.90 -8.20 19.75
C GLY A 76 -10.39 -8.00 19.72
N LYS A 77 -9.73 -8.74 18.82
CA LYS A 77 -8.27 -8.73 18.71
C LYS A 77 -7.79 -7.52 17.90
N ALA A 78 -6.63 -6.99 18.25
CA ALA A 78 -5.87 -6.10 17.40
C ALA A 78 -4.79 -6.90 16.66
N GLU A 79 -4.65 -6.66 15.37
CA GLU A 79 -3.62 -7.28 14.52
C GLU A 79 -2.25 -6.64 14.80
N ILE A 80 -1.20 -7.45 14.76
CA ILE A 80 0.18 -6.99 14.78
C ILE A 80 0.71 -6.98 13.35
N PHE A 81 1.18 -5.82 12.92
CA PHE A 81 1.94 -5.67 11.68
C PHE A 81 3.40 -5.37 12.00
N TRP A 82 4.29 -6.15 11.40
CA TRP A 82 5.74 -5.89 11.39
C TRP A 82 6.09 -5.10 10.13
N LYS A 83 6.03 -3.77 10.22
CA LYS A 83 6.30 -2.89 9.07
C LYS A 83 7.81 -2.70 8.91
N GLU A 84 8.36 -3.25 7.84
CA GLU A 84 9.76 -3.03 7.50
C GLU A 84 10.00 -1.54 7.15
N ILE A 85 11.02 -0.93 7.78
CA ILE A 85 11.44 0.44 7.51
C ILE A 85 12.96 0.53 7.30
N PRO A 86 13.44 1.23 6.25
CA PRO A 86 14.85 1.48 6.02
C PRO A 86 15.47 2.42 7.07
N ASN A 87 16.64 2.07 7.60
CA ASN A 87 17.41 2.93 8.51
C ASN A 87 18.37 3.85 7.74
N LEU A 88 17.97 5.10 7.50
CA LEU A 88 18.81 6.09 6.80
C LEU A 88 19.91 6.71 7.68
N SER A 89 19.95 6.40 8.97
CA SER A 89 21.05 6.83 9.85
C SER A 89 22.32 5.99 9.61
N GLU A 90 22.16 4.79 9.05
CA GLU A 90 23.25 3.94 8.62
C GLU A 90 23.69 4.26 7.20
N LYS A 91 24.95 3.94 6.89
CA LYS A 91 25.51 4.17 5.56
C LYS A 91 24.91 3.17 4.56
N GLY A 92 24.08 3.67 3.64
CA GLY A 92 23.54 2.90 2.51
C GLY A 92 24.44 2.86 1.26
N ASN A 93 23.93 2.22 0.21
CA ASN A 93 24.63 2.05 -1.07
C ASN A 93 23.80 2.45 -2.31
N GLY A 94 22.71 3.19 -2.16
CA GLY A 94 21.85 3.60 -3.26
C GLY A 94 20.37 3.67 -2.89
N ILE A 95 19.51 3.24 -3.82
CA ILE A 95 18.06 3.09 -3.59
C ILE A 95 17.85 2.08 -2.45
N VAL A 96 17.01 2.42 -1.48
CA VAL A 96 16.70 1.54 -0.35
C VAL A 96 15.83 0.37 -0.80
N ASP A 97 16.15 -0.83 -0.29
CA ASP A 97 15.35 -2.03 -0.49
C ASP A 97 14.06 -1.92 0.33
N SER A 98 13.01 -1.46 -0.34
CA SER A 98 11.68 -1.23 0.20
C SER A 98 10.75 -1.01 -1.00
N SER A 99 9.55 -0.49 -0.77
CA SER A 99 8.57 -0.24 -1.81
C SER A 99 7.95 1.14 -1.70
N THR A 100 7.42 1.63 -2.80
CA THR A 100 6.69 2.88 -2.91
C THR A 100 5.29 2.55 -3.41
N ARG A 101 4.28 3.09 -2.72
CA ARG A 101 2.91 3.06 -3.23
C ARG A 101 2.81 3.95 -4.47
N VAL A 102 2.39 3.36 -5.58
CA VAL A 102 2.01 4.06 -6.79
C VAL A 102 0.53 3.78 -7.00
N ASP A 103 -0.31 4.76 -6.65
CA ASP A 103 -1.77 4.68 -6.77
C ASP A 103 -2.36 3.51 -5.97
N ALA A 104 -3.03 2.53 -6.60
CA ALA A 104 -3.55 1.34 -5.90
C ALA A 104 -2.50 0.23 -5.66
N TYR A 105 -1.27 0.40 -6.18
CA TYR A 105 -0.25 -0.65 -6.20
C TYR A 105 0.99 -0.30 -5.36
N VAL A 106 1.75 -1.32 -4.98
CA VAL A 106 3.01 -1.19 -4.22
C VAL A 106 4.16 -1.72 -5.08
N ILE A 107 5.08 -0.84 -5.44
CA ILE A 107 6.15 -1.11 -6.39
C ILE A 107 7.49 -1.12 -5.66
N ALA A 108 8.31 -2.14 -5.90
CA ALA A 108 9.66 -2.19 -5.33
C ALA A 108 10.45 -0.94 -5.75
N ASN A 109 11.14 -0.28 -4.82
CA ASN A 109 11.80 1.00 -5.05
C ASN A 109 12.81 0.97 -6.20
N LYS A 110 13.47 -0.17 -6.41
CA LYS A 110 14.41 -0.38 -7.53
C LYS A 110 13.74 -0.27 -8.90
N ASP A 111 12.43 -0.52 -8.98
CA ASP A 111 11.65 -0.60 -10.23
C ASP A 111 10.73 0.62 -10.44
N VAL A 112 10.49 1.43 -9.39
CA VAL A 112 9.56 2.59 -9.41
C VAL A 112 9.82 3.52 -10.60
N LYS A 113 11.08 3.82 -10.90
CA LYS A 113 11.41 4.71 -12.02
C LYS A 113 10.92 4.12 -13.35
N THR A 114 11.30 2.88 -13.63
CA THR A 114 10.92 2.19 -14.87
C THR A 114 9.40 2.02 -14.96
N TYR A 115 8.75 1.70 -13.85
CA TYR A 115 7.30 1.58 -13.74
C TYR A 115 6.60 2.89 -14.13
N ILE A 116 7.01 4.02 -13.53
CA ILE A 116 6.41 5.33 -13.85
C ILE A 116 6.68 5.73 -15.30
N GLU A 117 7.90 5.52 -15.81
CA GLU A 117 8.24 5.84 -17.20
C GLU A 117 7.38 5.03 -18.19
N ALA A 118 7.15 3.74 -17.94
CA ALA A 118 6.31 2.90 -18.78
C ALA A 118 4.83 3.31 -18.71
N ARG A 119 4.29 3.47 -17.49
CA ARG A 119 2.91 3.92 -17.25
C ARG A 119 2.58 5.23 -17.96
N GLU A 120 3.45 6.23 -17.78
CA GLU A 120 3.25 7.56 -18.34
C GLU A 120 3.47 7.57 -19.86
N LYS A 121 4.38 6.75 -20.40
CA LYS A 121 4.54 6.59 -21.85
C LYS A 121 3.26 6.03 -22.47
N SER A 122 2.70 4.96 -21.91
CA SER A 122 1.46 4.36 -22.43
C SER A 122 0.29 5.33 -22.39
N TYR A 123 0.12 6.05 -21.27
CA TYR A 123 -0.90 7.10 -21.18
C TYR A 123 -0.75 8.17 -22.26
N ASN A 124 0.46 8.70 -22.45
CA ASN A 124 0.69 9.77 -23.42
C ASN A 124 0.44 9.31 -24.86
N GLU A 125 0.77 8.07 -25.22
CA GLU A 125 0.50 7.51 -26.54
C GLU A 125 -1.01 7.31 -26.77
N VAL A 126 -1.72 6.74 -25.81
CA VAL A 126 -3.19 6.54 -25.87
C VAL A 126 -3.93 7.88 -25.90
N LYS A 127 -3.53 8.83 -25.04
CA LYS A 127 -4.09 10.18 -25.00
C LYS A 127 -3.94 10.87 -26.35
N LYS A 128 -2.71 10.90 -26.89
CA LYS A 128 -2.44 11.54 -28.18
C LYS A 128 -3.28 10.92 -29.29
N TYR A 129 -3.42 9.61 -29.32
CA TYR A 129 -4.24 8.92 -30.31
C TYR A 129 -5.72 9.36 -30.26
N LEU A 130 -6.31 9.38 -29.07
CA LEU A 130 -7.70 9.79 -28.87
C LEU A 130 -7.91 11.28 -29.20
N GLU A 131 -6.98 12.15 -28.83
CA GLU A 131 -7.01 13.58 -29.19
C GLU A 131 -6.93 13.79 -30.71
N GLU A 132 -6.11 13.02 -31.43
CA GLU A 132 -6.04 13.03 -32.90
C GLU A 132 -7.36 12.56 -33.56
N LYS A 133 -8.19 11.79 -32.85
CA LYS A 133 -9.54 11.40 -33.26
C LYS A 133 -10.62 12.41 -32.85
N GLY A 134 -10.25 13.48 -32.16
CA GLY A 134 -11.15 14.56 -31.73
C GLY A 134 -11.86 14.29 -30.41
N TYR A 135 -11.33 13.40 -29.56
CA TYR A 135 -11.81 13.24 -28.19
C TYR A 135 -11.03 14.13 -27.22
N ASP A 136 -11.71 14.65 -26.20
CA ASP A 136 -11.04 15.15 -25.00
C ASP A 136 -10.64 13.95 -24.12
N VAL A 137 -9.46 13.99 -23.51
CA VAL A 137 -8.94 12.91 -22.65
C VAL A 137 -8.39 13.48 -21.34
N ASP A 138 -8.79 12.90 -20.23
CA ASP A 138 -8.35 13.29 -18.89
C ASP A 138 -8.08 12.07 -17.99
N ARG A 139 -7.60 12.34 -16.77
CA ARG A 139 -7.46 11.34 -15.71
C ARG A 139 -8.53 11.54 -14.65
N ALA A 140 -9.03 10.44 -14.10
CA ALA A 140 -10.01 10.44 -13.03
C ALA A 140 -9.64 9.40 -11.95
N TYR A 141 -10.34 9.44 -10.81
CA TYR A 141 -10.21 8.44 -9.73
C TYR A 141 -8.84 8.37 -9.05
N PHE A 142 -8.05 9.46 -9.10
CA PHE A 142 -6.77 9.55 -8.41
C PHE A 142 -6.93 9.23 -6.91
N GLY A 143 -6.21 8.21 -6.43
CA GLY A 143 -6.23 7.78 -5.03
C GLY A 143 -7.45 6.96 -4.63
N SER A 144 -8.25 6.49 -5.60
CA SER A 144 -9.33 5.53 -5.33
C SER A 144 -8.79 4.14 -4.98
N GLU A 145 -9.67 3.25 -4.52
CA GLU A 145 -9.34 1.84 -4.22
C GLU A 145 -8.91 1.08 -5.47
N ASP A 146 -9.58 1.33 -6.60
CA ASP A 146 -9.31 0.69 -7.89
C ASP A 146 -8.20 1.40 -8.70
N GLY A 147 -7.77 2.58 -8.25
CA GLY A 147 -6.73 3.39 -8.87
C GLY A 147 -7.22 4.41 -9.91
N GLU A 148 -6.30 5.27 -10.34
CA GLU A 148 -6.47 6.29 -11.37
C GLU A 148 -6.79 5.65 -12.73
N ALA A 149 -7.72 6.26 -13.46
CA ALA A 149 -8.15 5.79 -14.76
C ALA A 149 -8.10 6.88 -15.83
N ILE A 150 -8.06 6.43 -17.08
CA ILE A 150 -8.21 7.29 -18.26
C ILE A 150 -9.70 7.41 -18.55
N VAL A 151 -10.14 8.65 -18.78
CA VAL A 151 -11.50 8.96 -19.23
C VAL A 151 -11.45 9.78 -20.51
N TYR A 152 -12.47 9.63 -21.35
CA TYR A 152 -12.57 10.37 -22.61
C TYR A 152 -14.00 10.83 -22.88
N ARG A 153 -14.17 11.88 -23.69
CA ARG A 153 -15.47 12.32 -24.20
C ARG A 153 -15.32 12.92 -25.59
N LYS A 154 -16.38 12.88 -26.40
CA LYS A 154 -16.31 13.35 -27.79
C LYS A 154 -16.47 14.86 -27.92
N ASN A 155 -17.32 15.47 -27.10
CA ASN A 155 -17.54 16.91 -27.07
C ASN A 155 -17.79 17.39 -25.64
N GLU A 156 -17.68 18.70 -25.39
CA GLU A 156 -17.92 19.29 -24.06
C GLU A 156 -19.32 19.02 -23.47
N LYS A 157 -20.29 18.68 -24.32
CA LYS A 157 -21.67 18.36 -23.93
C LYS A 157 -21.90 16.88 -23.61
N ASP A 158 -20.94 16.03 -23.96
CA ASP A 158 -21.03 14.59 -23.73
C ASP A 158 -20.44 14.27 -22.35
N ASP A 159 -20.97 13.22 -21.71
CA ASP A 159 -20.44 12.73 -20.45
C ASP A 159 -19.06 12.10 -20.65
N TRP A 160 -18.26 12.07 -19.57
CA TRP A 160 -17.01 11.34 -19.56
C TRP A 160 -17.27 9.84 -19.54
N HIS A 161 -16.64 9.12 -20.47
CA HIS A 161 -16.63 7.68 -20.55
C HIS A 161 -15.34 7.13 -19.93
N PHE A 162 -15.48 6.10 -19.11
CA PHE A 162 -14.36 5.33 -18.61
C PHE A 162 -13.70 4.56 -19.76
N LEU A 163 -12.36 4.58 -19.80
CA LEU A 163 -11.58 3.80 -20.75
C LEU A 163 -10.98 2.57 -20.07
N THR A 164 -10.03 2.81 -19.16
CA THR A 164 -9.30 1.77 -18.43
C THR A 164 -8.58 2.39 -17.24
N HIS A 165 -8.34 1.59 -16.19
CA HIS A 165 -7.41 1.95 -15.13
C HIS A 165 -5.97 1.99 -15.67
N MET A 166 -5.13 2.80 -15.03
CA MET A 166 -3.69 2.90 -15.32
C MET A 166 -2.88 1.98 -14.39
N ASP A 167 -3.41 0.78 -14.19
CA ASP A 167 -2.82 -0.31 -13.41
C ASP A 167 -1.68 -1.02 -14.19
N PRO A 168 -0.95 -1.98 -13.59
CA PRO A 168 0.11 -2.69 -14.30
C PRO A 168 -0.33 -3.33 -15.62
N SER A 169 -1.56 -3.87 -15.72
CA SER A 169 -2.03 -4.54 -16.94
C SER A 169 -2.16 -3.57 -18.12
N PHE A 170 -2.36 -2.27 -17.85
CA PHE A 170 -2.42 -1.23 -18.88
C PHE A 170 -1.09 -1.01 -19.62
N PHE A 171 0.06 -1.32 -19.03
CA PHE A 171 1.35 -1.00 -19.69
C PHE A 171 2.43 -2.09 -19.59
N GLU A 172 2.23 -3.09 -18.73
CA GLU A 172 3.09 -4.28 -18.65
C GLU A 172 2.61 -5.37 -19.62
N ASP A 173 1.30 -5.63 -19.66
CA ASP A 173 0.71 -6.70 -20.48
C ASP A 173 0.41 -6.26 -21.91
N LYS A 174 0.23 -4.95 -22.14
CA LYS A 174 -0.16 -4.38 -23.43
C LYS A 174 0.76 -3.26 -23.85
N THR A 175 1.13 -3.25 -25.13
CA THR A 175 1.73 -2.10 -25.79
C THR A 175 0.68 -1.02 -26.01
N PRO A 176 1.06 0.27 -26.10
CA PRO A 176 0.10 1.33 -26.39
C PRO A 176 -0.67 1.11 -27.69
N GLN A 177 -0.05 0.44 -28.67
CA GLN A 177 -0.68 0.09 -29.94
C GLN A 177 -1.80 -0.94 -29.78
N GLU A 178 -1.59 -2.00 -28.99
CA GLU A 178 -2.62 -3.00 -28.69
C GLU A 178 -3.82 -2.37 -27.96
N ILE A 179 -3.56 -1.45 -27.02
CA ILE A 179 -4.61 -0.71 -26.31
C ILE A 179 -5.40 0.15 -27.31
N ILE A 180 -4.72 0.85 -28.21
CA ILE A 180 -5.36 1.65 -29.24
C ILE A 180 -6.21 0.78 -30.18
N GLU A 181 -5.76 -0.43 -30.51
CA GLU A 181 -6.52 -1.38 -31.33
C GLU A 181 -7.80 -1.83 -30.62
N GLU A 182 -7.73 -2.21 -29.35
CA GLU A 182 -8.91 -2.57 -28.53
C GLU A 182 -9.91 -1.40 -28.45
N ILE A 183 -9.41 -0.19 -28.19
CA ILE A 183 -10.23 1.03 -28.16
C ILE A 183 -10.95 1.25 -29.50
N ASN A 184 -10.30 0.97 -30.63
CA ASN A 184 -10.94 1.10 -31.92
C ASN A 184 -12.04 0.06 -32.17
N GLU A 185 -11.89 -1.15 -31.63
CA GLU A 185 -12.94 -2.15 -31.69
C GLU A 185 -14.17 -1.72 -30.88
N ASP A 186 -13.96 -1.12 -29.71
CA ASP A 186 -15.02 -0.66 -28.81
C ASP A 186 -15.70 0.65 -29.26
N LEU A 187 -14.97 1.54 -29.95
CA LEU A 187 -15.49 2.82 -30.44
C LEU A 187 -16.28 2.73 -31.76
N ASN A 188 -16.22 1.60 -32.47
CA ASN A 188 -16.89 1.36 -33.76
C ASN A 188 -18.30 0.80 -33.58
#